data_AF-A0A6P0UB21-F1
#
_entry.id   AF-A0A6P0UB21-F1
#
_cell.length_a   1.000
_cell.length_b   1.000
_cell.length_c   1.000
_cell.angle_alpha   90.00
_cell.angle_beta   90.00
_cell.angle_gamma   90.00
#
_symmetry.space_group_name_H-M   'P 1'
#
loop_
_entity.id
_entity.type
_entity.pdbx_description
1 polymer ?
#
loop_
_entity_poly.entity_id
_entity_poly.type
_entity_poly.pdbx_seq_one_letter_code
_entity_poly.pdbx_strand_id
1 'polypeptide(L)'
;MSALSAKALSLRNVTGLQSITFFERTGGTFPQPYTFAVDSSELLNRLSTLNSSSYDFSGASTELYDVFYSDRFGNLDINGEYLTVESVFSYGKPFGGGLNLSGVRLNFANATEFANLVTDFTVLGNNGNPNTVGNAIDGNLLTHTTMGNTIGQSDQLSVTLGFASSSVSVPEPSLILGFFALGGLGVRSLLKHKFQ
;
A
#
# COMPACT_ATOMS: atom_id res chain seq x y z
N MET A 1 -30.81 8.09 -9.59
CA MET A 1 -29.86 7.18 -10.28
C MET A 1 -28.76 6.87 -9.27
N SER A 2 -28.71 5.63 -8.78
CA SER A 2 -27.63 5.19 -7.89
C SER A 2 -26.40 4.96 -8.77
N ALA A 3 -25.32 5.68 -8.48
CA ALA A 3 -24.02 5.33 -9.02
C ALA A 3 -23.65 3.95 -8.45
N LEU A 4 -23.49 2.96 -9.32
CA LEU A 4 -22.86 1.70 -8.96
C LEU A 4 -21.44 2.05 -8.54
N SER A 5 -21.15 1.92 -7.24
CA SER A 5 -19.78 1.94 -6.74
C SER A 5 -19.06 0.76 -7.38
N ALA A 6 -18.11 1.05 -8.26
CA ALA A 6 -17.26 0.01 -8.81
C ALA A 6 -16.43 -0.56 -7.65
N LYS A 7 -16.68 -1.83 -7.32
CA LYS A 7 -15.92 -2.53 -6.30
C LYS A 7 -14.50 -2.72 -6.83
N ALA A 8 -13.54 -2.12 -6.15
CA ALA A 8 -12.24 -2.68 -5.83
C ALA A 8 -11.92 -4.06 -6.44
N LEU A 9 -10.91 -4.16 -7.33
CA LEU A 9 -10.51 -5.43 -7.91
C LEU A 9 -9.45 -6.10 -7.02
N SER A 10 -9.74 -7.31 -6.57
CA SER A 10 -8.77 -8.13 -5.84
C SER A 10 -7.46 -8.25 -6.63
N LEU A 11 -6.33 -7.98 -5.98
CA LEU A 11 -5.03 -7.91 -6.63
C LEU A 11 -4.64 -9.24 -7.30
N ARG A 12 -4.91 -10.37 -6.65
CA ARG A 12 -4.65 -11.71 -7.22
C ARG A 12 -5.51 -12.04 -8.44
N ASN A 13 -6.62 -11.33 -8.62
CA ASN A 13 -7.55 -11.53 -9.74
C ASN A 13 -7.35 -10.50 -10.86
N VAL A 14 -6.29 -9.69 -10.79
CA VAL A 14 -5.93 -8.80 -11.90
C VAL A 14 -5.60 -9.65 -13.13
N THR A 15 -6.35 -9.44 -14.21
CA THR A 15 -6.25 -10.23 -15.44
C THR A 15 -4.82 -10.25 -15.96
N GLY A 16 -4.27 -11.46 -16.13
CA GLY A 16 -2.96 -11.68 -16.71
C GLY A 16 -1.78 -11.48 -15.75
N LEU A 17 -2.03 -11.21 -14.47
CA LEU A 17 -0.99 -11.24 -13.43
C LEU A 17 -0.40 -12.65 -13.33
N GLN A 18 0.93 -12.76 -13.37
CA GLN A 18 1.64 -14.05 -13.32
C GLN A 18 2.40 -14.25 -12.02
N SER A 19 3.04 -13.19 -11.53
CA SER A 19 3.84 -13.23 -10.30
C SER A 19 4.03 -11.84 -9.72
N ILE A 20 4.52 -11.80 -8.49
CA ILE A 20 4.83 -10.57 -7.76
C ILE A 20 6.29 -10.63 -7.31
N THR A 21 7.05 -9.59 -7.60
CA THR A 21 8.46 -9.47 -7.19
C THR A 21 8.63 -8.40 -6.12
N PHE A 22 9.28 -8.78 -5.02
CA PHE A 22 9.70 -7.90 -3.94
C PHE A 22 11.19 -7.62 -4.10
N PHE A 23 11.57 -6.34 -4.12
CA PHE A 23 12.96 -5.91 -4.26
C PHE A 23 13.49 -5.49 -2.91
N GLU A 24 14.25 -6.38 -2.29
CA GLU A 24 14.88 -6.16 -0.98
C GLU A 24 16.29 -5.58 -1.21
N ARG A 25 16.73 -4.60 -0.41
CA ARG A 25 18.05 -3.98 -0.57
C ARG A 25 18.81 -3.90 0.74
N THR A 26 19.40 -5.01 1.14
CA THR A 26 20.40 -5.04 2.22
C THR A 26 21.82 -5.22 1.70
N GLY A 27 22.65 -4.17 1.86
CA GLY A 27 24.12 -4.26 1.74
C GLY A 27 24.71 -4.46 0.33
N GLY A 28 23.93 -4.26 -0.75
CA GLY A 28 24.37 -4.47 -2.15
C GLY A 28 24.27 -3.26 -3.08
N THR A 29 24.89 -3.38 -4.26
CA THR A 29 24.81 -2.36 -5.33
C THR A 29 23.43 -2.31 -5.98
N PHE A 30 22.71 -3.43 -6.01
CA PHE A 30 21.36 -3.58 -6.55
C PHE A 30 20.48 -4.37 -5.57
N PRO A 31 19.15 -4.20 -5.59
CA PRO A 31 18.27 -4.99 -4.75
C PRO A 31 18.21 -6.44 -5.20
N GLN A 32 18.05 -7.34 -4.23
CA GLN A 32 17.78 -8.75 -4.42
C GLN A 32 16.28 -8.96 -4.71
N PRO A 33 15.91 -9.58 -5.85
CA PRO A 33 14.52 -9.87 -6.17
C PRO A 33 14.05 -11.18 -5.56
N TYR A 34 12.89 -11.16 -4.90
CA TYR A 34 12.15 -12.33 -4.43
C TYR A 34 10.82 -12.40 -5.16
N THR A 35 10.56 -13.48 -5.90
CA THR A 35 9.39 -13.58 -6.78
C THR A 35 8.51 -14.75 -6.39
N PHE A 36 7.22 -14.46 -6.20
CA PHE A 36 6.21 -15.43 -5.81
C PHE A 36 5.12 -15.52 -6.88
N ALA A 37 4.63 -16.74 -7.11
CA ALA A 37 3.44 -16.95 -7.94
C ALA A 37 2.21 -16.36 -7.26
N VAL A 38 1.22 -15.94 -8.04
CA VAL A 38 -0.03 -15.31 -7.55
C VAL A 38 -0.73 -16.16 -6.48
N ASP A 39 -0.72 -17.48 -6.63
CA ASP A 39 -1.37 -18.41 -5.69
C ASP A 39 -0.38 -19.11 -4.75
N SER A 40 0.80 -18.52 -4.53
CA SER A 40 1.80 -19.04 -3.58
C SER A 40 1.28 -19.04 -2.14
N SER A 41 1.79 -19.96 -1.32
CA SER A 41 1.40 -20.07 0.08
C SER A 41 1.75 -18.82 0.88
N GLU A 42 2.86 -18.19 0.55
CA GLU A 42 3.40 -16.95 1.12
C GLU A 42 2.34 -15.86 0.96
N LEU A 43 1.95 -15.54 -0.29
CA LEU A 43 0.96 -14.49 -0.53
C LEU A 43 -0.45 -14.77 0.03
N LEU A 44 -0.80 -16.04 0.24
CA LEU A 44 -2.13 -16.46 0.71
C LEU A 44 -2.24 -16.56 2.24
N ASN A 45 -1.12 -16.52 2.98
CA ASN A 45 -1.14 -16.69 4.42
C ASN A 45 -0.21 -15.68 5.08
N ARG A 46 -0.72 -14.98 6.09
CA ARG A 46 0.13 -14.27 7.03
C ARG A 46 0.71 -15.26 8.04
N LEU A 47 2.02 -15.19 8.27
CA LEU A 47 2.69 -16.04 9.24
C LEU A 47 2.26 -15.68 10.66
N SER A 48 1.85 -16.69 11.44
CA SER A 48 1.49 -16.49 12.86
C SER A 48 2.68 -16.08 13.75
N THR A 49 3.90 -16.33 13.28
CA THR A 49 5.13 -15.86 13.92
C THR A 49 6.19 -15.68 12.85
N LEU A 50 6.83 -14.51 12.84
CA LEU A 50 7.95 -14.20 11.95
C LEU A 50 9.28 -14.37 12.70
N ASN A 51 10.04 -15.41 12.37
CA ASN A 51 11.30 -15.78 13.02
C ASN A 51 12.20 -16.63 12.11
N SER A 52 13.38 -17.03 12.57
CA SER A 52 14.36 -17.78 11.78
C SER A 52 13.91 -19.15 11.28
N SER A 53 12.77 -19.66 11.76
CA SER A 53 12.16 -20.92 11.33
C SER A 53 10.88 -20.73 10.51
N SER A 54 10.42 -19.48 10.35
CA SER A 54 9.15 -19.13 9.71
C SER A 54 9.27 -17.73 9.11
N TYR A 55 9.60 -17.67 7.82
CA TYR A 55 9.74 -16.45 7.02
C TYR A 55 9.63 -16.81 5.52
N ASP A 56 9.23 -15.86 4.68
CA ASP A 56 9.09 -16.06 3.23
C ASP A 56 10.40 -15.78 2.49
N PHE A 57 11.11 -14.73 2.91
CA PHE A 57 12.47 -14.42 2.46
C PHE A 57 13.24 -13.59 3.49
N SER A 58 14.53 -13.39 3.23
CA SER A 58 15.43 -12.66 4.13
C SER A 58 16.34 -11.70 3.38
N GLY A 59 16.54 -10.49 3.88
CA GLY A 59 17.51 -9.52 3.33
C GLY A 59 18.92 -9.73 3.87
N ALA A 60 19.02 -9.75 5.20
CA ALA A 60 20.16 -10.26 5.95
C ALA A 60 19.72 -11.44 6.82
N SER A 61 20.68 -12.16 7.40
CA SER A 61 20.39 -13.26 8.34
C SER A 61 19.56 -12.85 9.57
N THR A 62 19.47 -11.54 9.84
CA THR A 62 18.72 -10.95 10.96
C THR A 62 17.48 -10.17 10.53
N GLU A 63 17.18 -10.15 9.23
CA GLU A 63 16.08 -9.39 8.66
C GLU A 63 15.19 -10.31 7.84
N LEU A 64 14.06 -10.67 8.44
CA LEU A 64 13.15 -11.69 7.93
C LEU A 64 11.85 -11.02 7.51
N TYR A 65 11.22 -11.57 6.48
CA TYR A 65 10.05 -10.98 5.84
C TYR A 65 8.89 -11.96 5.75
N ASP A 66 7.68 -11.41 5.84
CA ASP A 66 6.40 -12.07 5.56
C ASP A 66 5.64 -11.20 4.55
N VAL A 67 5.04 -11.79 3.54
CA VAL A 67 4.33 -11.08 2.48
C VAL A 67 3.00 -11.72 2.16
N PHE A 68 1.93 -10.91 2.19
CA PHE A 68 0.58 -11.43 1.99
C PHE A 68 -0.36 -10.42 1.35
N TYR A 69 -1.41 -10.92 0.71
CA TYR A 69 -2.54 -10.10 0.25
C TYR A 69 -3.31 -9.51 1.43
N SER A 70 -3.64 -8.23 1.34
CA SER A 70 -4.21 -7.51 2.48
C SER A 70 -5.30 -6.52 2.11
N ASP A 71 -6.05 -6.13 3.14
CA ASP A 71 -6.83 -4.90 3.12
C ASP A 71 -5.93 -3.66 3.23
N ARG A 72 -6.52 -2.47 3.11
CA ARG A 72 -5.80 -1.19 3.20
C ARG A 72 -5.07 -0.94 4.53
N PHE A 73 -5.41 -1.68 5.59
CA PHE A 73 -4.86 -1.56 6.94
C PHE A 73 -3.85 -2.68 7.26
N GLY A 74 -3.47 -3.47 6.24
CA GLY A 74 -2.51 -4.56 6.40
C GLY A 74 -3.03 -5.80 7.12
N ASN A 75 -4.35 -5.98 7.22
CA ASN A 75 -4.91 -7.26 7.65
C ASN A 75 -4.96 -8.23 6.48
N LEU A 76 -4.66 -9.51 6.73
CA LEU A 76 -4.77 -10.57 5.73
C LEU A 76 -6.17 -10.56 5.10
N ASP A 77 -6.22 -10.33 3.79
CA ASP A 77 -7.40 -10.49 2.95
C ASP A 77 -6.93 -11.03 1.61
N ILE A 78 -7.12 -12.35 1.41
CA ILE A 78 -6.75 -13.01 0.15
C ILE A 78 -7.51 -12.46 -1.06
N ASN A 79 -8.61 -11.74 -0.85
CA ASN A 79 -9.37 -11.06 -1.90
C ASN A 79 -9.16 -9.54 -1.87
N GLY A 80 -8.19 -9.06 -1.10
CA GLY A 80 -7.85 -7.66 -0.96
C GLY A 80 -7.19 -7.08 -2.21
N GLU A 81 -7.10 -5.75 -2.23
CA GLU A 81 -6.52 -4.96 -3.33
C GLU A 81 -5.04 -4.61 -3.10
N TYR A 82 -4.54 -4.90 -1.89
CA TYR A 82 -3.24 -4.45 -1.40
C TYR A 82 -2.32 -5.65 -1.13
N LEU A 83 -1.04 -5.34 -0.98
CA LEU A 83 -0.04 -6.24 -0.42
C LEU A 83 0.53 -5.64 0.85
N THR A 84 0.76 -6.47 1.85
CA THR A 84 1.53 -6.08 3.03
C THR A 84 2.83 -6.84 3.06
N VAL A 85 3.89 -6.10 3.39
CA VAL A 85 5.20 -6.65 3.71
C VAL A 85 5.43 -6.38 5.20
N GLU A 86 5.57 -7.44 5.99
CA GLU A 86 6.01 -7.36 7.38
C GLU A 86 7.48 -7.76 7.50
N SER A 87 8.15 -7.22 8.51
CA SER A 87 9.52 -7.60 8.80
C SER A 87 9.84 -7.55 10.29
N VAL A 88 10.69 -8.48 10.71
CA VAL A 88 11.44 -8.39 11.96
C VAL A 88 12.91 -8.11 11.66
N PHE A 89 13.48 -7.21 12.45
CA PHE A 89 14.91 -6.93 12.44
C PHE A 89 15.42 -6.88 13.87
N SER A 90 16.34 -7.78 14.20
CA SER A 90 16.75 -8.03 15.60
C SER A 90 17.98 -7.23 16.04
N TYR A 91 18.48 -6.31 15.22
CA TYR A 91 19.64 -5.46 15.53
C TYR A 91 19.25 -4.00 15.67
N GLY A 92 19.92 -3.28 16.57
CA GLY A 92 19.79 -1.84 16.74
C GLY A 92 21.08 -1.11 16.41
N LYS A 93 21.17 0.19 16.71
CA LYS A 93 22.43 0.95 16.57
C LYS A 93 23.64 0.21 17.18
N PRO A 94 24.82 0.20 16.52
CA PRO A 94 25.18 0.99 15.33
C PRO A 94 24.89 0.32 13.98
N PHE A 95 24.14 -0.79 13.93
CA PHE A 95 23.74 -1.42 12.67
C PHE A 95 22.73 -0.54 11.89
N GLY A 96 22.31 -0.98 10.70
CA GLY A 96 21.30 -0.29 9.90
C GLY A 96 19.89 -0.29 10.51
N GLY A 97 18.88 0.03 9.70
CA GLY A 97 17.48 -0.28 9.98
C GLY A 97 17.03 -1.43 9.07
N GLY A 98 15.95 -2.11 9.46
CA GLY A 98 15.32 -3.18 8.71
C GLY A 98 14.07 -2.72 7.96
N LEU A 99 13.42 -3.69 7.32
CA LEU A 99 12.49 -3.52 6.21
C LEU A 99 13.09 -2.59 5.16
N ASN A 100 14.13 -3.06 4.47
CA ASN A 100 14.82 -2.35 3.39
C ASN A 100 14.21 -2.65 2.01
N LEU A 101 12.97 -2.25 1.79
CA LEU A 101 12.23 -2.51 0.55
C LEU A 101 12.46 -1.38 -0.47
N SER A 102 12.99 -1.72 -1.64
CA SER A 102 13.19 -0.82 -2.79
C SER A 102 11.99 -0.77 -3.74
N GLY A 103 11.06 -1.70 -3.61
CA GLY A 103 9.82 -1.69 -4.38
C GLY A 103 9.17 -3.06 -4.50
N VAL A 104 7.91 -3.05 -4.95
CA VAL A 104 7.15 -4.26 -5.29
C VAL A 104 6.62 -4.11 -6.70
N ARG A 105 6.76 -5.16 -7.50
CA ARG A 105 6.39 -5.17 -8.92
C ARG A 105 5.48 -6.33 -9.24
N LEU A 106 4.36 -6.02 -9.88
CA LEU A 106 3.51 -6.99 -10.56
C LEU A 106 4.13 -7.36 -11.91
N ASN A 107 4.20 -8.65 -12.20
CA ASN A 107 4.70 -9.17 -13.47
C ASN A 107 3.54 -9.78 -14.27
N PHE A 108 3.35 -9.26 -15.48
CA PHE A 108 2.42 -9.77 -16.48
C PHE A 108 3.22 -10.40 -17.63
N ALA A 109 2.54 -11.13 -18.52
CA ALA A 109 3.22 -11.77 -19.66
C ALA A 109 4.05 -10.80 -20.52
N ASN A 110 3.60 -9.56 -20.69
CA ASN A 110 4.23 -8.56 -21.57
C ASN A 110 4.39 -7.18 -20.92
N ALA A 111 4.19 -7.06 -19.61
CA ALA A 111 4.20 -5.78 -18.92
C ALA A 111 4.58 -5.95 -17.45
N THR A 112 4.94 -4.85 -16.82
CA THR A 112 5.17 -4.79 -15.37
C THR A 112 4.57 -3.51 -14.81
N GLU A 113 4.20 -3.56 -13.54
CA GLU A 113 3.69 -2.41 -12.80
C GLU A 113 4.33 -2.38 -11.41
N PHE A 114 4.85 -1.22 -11.00
CA PHE A 114 5.31 -1.03 -9.63
C PHE A 114 4.16 -0.54 -8.75
N ALA A 115 4.23 -0.87 -7.46
CA ALA A 115 3.39 -0.24 -6.45
C ALA A 115 3.52 1.28 -6.52
N ASN A 116 2.41 1.98 -6.36
CA ASN A 116 2.34 3.44 -6.52
C ASN A 116 1.61 4.15 -5.36
N LEU A 117 1.21 3.38 -4.34
CA LEU A 117 0.47 3.87 -3.19
C LEU A 117 0.95 3.15 -1.92
N VAL A 118 1.15 3.90 -0.84
CA VAL A 118 1.28 3.36 0.52
C VAL A 118 0.00 3.73 1.26
N THR A 119 -0.69 2.74 1.84
CA THR A 119 -1.93 2.99 2.60
C THR A 119 -1.76 2.89 4.10
N ASP A 120 -0.79 2.11 4.56
CA ASP A 120 -0.48 1.93 5.98
C ASP A 120 0.97 1.51 6.15
N PHE A 121 1.57 1.82 7.31
CA PHE A 121 2.93 1.41 7.63
C PHE A 121 3.24 1.53 9.13
N THR A 122 4.19 0.72 9.59
CA THR A 122 4.70 0.75 10.97
C THR A 122 6.23 0.86 10.99
N VAL A 123 6.73 1.92 11.62
CA VAL A 123 8.16 2.19 11.86
C VAL A 123 8.42 2.04 13.35
N LEU A 124 9.45 1.28 13.73
CA LEU A 124 9.72 0.97 15.14
C LEU A 124 11.20 1.13 15.49
N GLY A 125 11.48 1.27 16.79
CA GLY A 125 12.85 1.21 17.32
C GLY A 125 13.78 2.32 16.83
N ASN A 126 15.07 2.15 17.11
CA ASN A 126 16.10 3.07 16.60
C ASN A 126 16.42 2.79 15.12
N ASN A 127 16.98 3.79 14.44
CA ASN A 127 17.22 3.80 12.98
C ASN A 127 15.96 3.71 12.10
N GLY A 128 14.76 3.77 12.66
CA GLY A 128 13.55 4.00 11.88
C GLY A 128 13.54 5.39 11.27
N ASN A 129 13.26 5.49 9.96
CA ASN A 129 13.16 6.74 9.22
C ASN A 129 11.88 6.76 8.38
N PRO A 130 10.75 7.24 8.94
CA PRO A 130 9.46 7.29 8.23
C PRO A 130 9.50 8.05 6.90
N ASN A 131 10.43 8.99 6.72
CA ASN A 131 10.56 9.75 5.47
C ASN A 131 11.03 8.88 4.28
N THR A 132 11.51 7.66 4.54
CA THR A 132 11.96 6.72 3.50
C THR A 132 10.85 5.78 3.03
N VAL A 133 9.67 5.78 3.66
CA VAL A 133 8.55 4.89 3.29
C VAL A 133 8.17 5.04 1.82
N GLY A 134 8.18 6.28 1.30
CA GLY A 134 7.89 6.57 -0.10
C GLY A 134 8.85 5.93 -1.10
N ASN A 135 10.04 5.51 -0.65
CA ASN A 135 11.01 4.83 -1.51
C ASN A 135 10.50 3.44 -1.97
N ALA A 136 9.52 2.84 -1.29
CA ALA A 136 8.91 1.59 -1.76
C ALA A 136 8.03 1.77 -3.01
N ILE A 137 7.68 3.02 -3.37
CA ILE A 137 6.74 3.34 -4.46
C ILE A 137 7.28 4.40 -5.44
N ASP A 138 8.57 4.75 -5.35
CA ASP A 138 9.17 5.80 -6.18
C ASP A 138 9.64 5.31 -7.56
N GLY A 139 9.58 3.99 -7.80
CA GLY A 139 10.05 3.34 -9.03
C GLY A 139 11.58 3.31 -9.18
N ASN A 140 12.33 3.72 -8.15
CA ASN A 140 13.78 3.75 -8.15
C ASN A 140 14.35 2.62 -7.28
N LEU A 141 14.76 1.54 -7.91
CA LEU A 141 15.33 0.38 -7.23
C LEU A 141 16.66 0.65 -6.48
N LEU A 142 17.21 1.86 -6.55
CA LEU A 142 18.40 2.27 -5.79
C LEU A 142 18.08 2.99 -4.48
N THR A 143 16.83 3.37 -4.22
CA THR A 143 16.36 3.81 -2.91
C THR A 143 15.73 2.63 -2.18
N HIS A 144 15.57 2.73 -0.86
CA HIS A 144 14.82 1.73 -0.09
C HIS A 144 14.22 2.37 1.16
N THR A 145 13.21 1.71 1.71
CA THR A 145 12.69 2.04 3.04
C THR A 145 13.74 1.74 4.11
N THR A 146 13.63 2.39 5.26
CA THR A 146 14.44 2.08 6.45
C THR A 146 13.52 2.25 7.66
N MET A 147 12.92 1.14 8.11
CA MET A 147 11.80 1.15 9.05
C MET A 147 12.21 0.89 10.50
N GLY A 148 13.49 0.61 10.76
CA GLY A 148 14.08 0.59 12.09
C GLY A 148 14.29 -0.82 12.63
N ASN A 149 13.85 -1.15 13.83
CA ASN A 149 14.04 -2.50 14.39
C ASN A 149 12.99 -2.91 15.41
N THR A 150 12.98 -4.21 15.69
CA THR A 150 11.99 -4.87 16.56
C THR A 150 12.53 -5.21 17.97
N ILE A 151 13.71 -4.70 18.37
CA ILE A 151 14.25 -4.96 19.70
C ILE A 151 13.32 -4.34 20.76
N GLY A 152 12.82 -5.18 21.65
CA GLY A 152 11.93 -4.77 22.73
C GLY A 152 10.56 -4.28 22.26
N GLN A 153 10.18 -4.57 21.01
CA GLN A 153 8.87 -4.21 20.45
C GLN A 153 7.93 -5.42 20.51
N SER A 154 6.63 -5.15 20.65
CA SER A 154 5.57 -6.17 20.52
C SER A 154 5.08 -6.34 19.09
N ASP A 155 5.29 -5.32 18.26
CA ASP A 155 4.81 -5.23 16.89
C ASP A 155 5.94 -5.47 15.88
N GLN A 156 5.56 -5.64 14.61
CA GLN A 156 6.48 -5.81 13.50
C GLN A 156 6.63 -4.52 12.70
N LEU A 157 7.72 -4.40 11.95
CA LEU A 157 7.82 -3.38 10.91
C LEU A 157 6.84 -3.75 9.80
N SER A 158 6.16 -2.79 9.20
CA SER A 158 5.24 -3.09 8.10
C SER A 158 5.10 -1.96 7.08
N VAL A 159 4.74 -2.33 5.86
CA VAL A 159 4.25 -1.41 4.83
C VAL A 159 3.18 -2.10 3.98
N THR A 160 2.07 -1.39 3.74
CA THR A 160 0.95 -1.84 2.90
C THR A 160 0.89 -1.02 1.63
N LEU A 161 0.89 -1.71 0.50
CA LEU A 161 1.12 -1.17 -0.84
C LEU A 161 -0.06 -1.42 -1.78
N GLY A 162 -0.40 -0.41 -2.57
CA GLY A 162 -1.43 -0.47 -3.61
C GLY A 162 -0.87 -0.32 -5.02
N PHE A 163 -1.68 -0.71 -6.00
CA PHE A 163 -1.37 -0.72 -7.42
C PHE A 163 -2.50 -0.07 -8.21
N ALA A 164 -2.17 0.55 -9.35
CA ALA A 164 -3.15 1.15 -10.24
C ALA A 164 -4.07 0.09 -10.86
N SER A 165 -3.57 -1.13 -11.12
CA SER A 165 -4.36 -2.22 -11.69
C SER A 165 -5.39 -2.85 -10.74
N SER A 166 -5.19 -2.76 -9.43
CA SER A 166 -6.19 -3.20 -8.43
C SER A 166 -7.13 -2.07 -8.00
N SER A 167 -6.66 -0.82 -8.01
CA SER A 167 -7.50 0.33 -7.64
C SER A 167 -8.48 0.67 -8.77
N VAL A 168 -9.79 0.59 -8.52
CA VAL A 168 -10.76 1.22 -9.42
C VAL A 168 -10.79 2.71 -9.09
N SER A 169 -10.51 3.57 -10.07
CA SER A 169 -10.77 5.00 -9.91
C SER A 169 -12.28 5.20 -9.73
N VAL A 170 -12.72 5.52 -8.52
CA VAL A 170 -14.02 6.14 -8.34
C VAL A 170 -13.88 7.54 -8.95
N PRO A 171 -14.62 7.90 -10.02
CA PRO A 171 -14.70 9.29 -10.40
C PRO A 171 -15.30 10.01 -9.20
N GLU A 172 -14.53 10.90 -8.56
CA GLU A 172 -15.08 11.87 -7.62
C GLU A 172 -16.34 12.46 -8.28
N PRO A 173 -17.52 12.43 -7.64
CA PRO A 173 -18.69 13.06 -8.22
C PRO A 173 -18.38 14.54 -8.36
N SER A 174 -18.11 14.96 -9.60
CA SER A 174 -17.93 16.36 -9.94
C SER A 174 -19.14 17.11 -9.37
N LEU A 175 -18.91 18.00 -8.42
CA LEU A 175 -19.88 19.04 -8.05
C LEU A 175 -20.07 19.93 -9.28
N ILE A 176 -20.80 19.45 -10.28
CA ILE A 176 -21.41 20.29 -11.30
C ILE A 176 -22.50 21.03 -10.55
N LEU A 177 -22.10 22.20 -10.05
CA LEU A 177 -22.95 23.23 -9.48
C LEU A 177 -23.91 23.71 -10.58
N GLY A 178 -24.96 22.94 -10.82
CA GLY A 178 -26.06 23.30 -11.71
C GLY A 178 -26.89 24.41 -11.09
N PHE A 179 -26.40 25.66 -11.19
CA PHE A 179 -27.26 26.83 -11.08
C PHE A 179 -28.23 26.81 -12.27
N PHE A 180 -29.36 26.13 -12.11
CA PHE A 180 -30.54 26.44 -12.91
C PHE A 180 -31.04 27.81 -12.49
N ALA A 181 -30.60 28.82 -13.22
CA ALA A 181 -31.31 30.08 -13.34
C ALA A 181 -32.72 29.79 -13.88
N LEU A 182 -33.74 29.97 -13.05
CA LEU A 182 -35.10 30.20 -13.49
C LEU A 182 -35.48 31.62 -13.06
N GLY A 183 -35.22 32.55 -13.96
CA GLY A 183 -35.76 33.89 -13.91
C GLY A 183 -37.28 33.84 -14.13
N GLY A 184 -38.01 34.53 -13.26
CA GLY A 184 -39.41 34.88 -13.43
C GLY A 184 -39.63 36.31 -12.98
N LEU A 185 -39.72 37.22 -13.95
CA LEU A 185 -40.04 38.63 -13.78
C LEU A 185 -41.37 38.83 -13.03
N GLY A 186 -41.40 39.81 -12.14
CA GLY A 186 -42.62 40.32 -11.50
C GLY A 186 -42.39 41.67 -10.81
N VAL A 187 -42.42 42.75 -11.58
CA VAL A 187 -42.39 44.15 -11.10
C VAL A 187 -43.74 44.49 -10.45
N ARG A 188 -43.76 45.11 -9.26
CA ARG A 188 -44.45 46.40 -8.95
C ARG A 188 -44.63 46.64 -7.43
N SER A 189 -44.07 47.76 -7.00
CA SER A 189 -44.50 48.72 -5.97
C SER A 189 -45.91 48.54 -5.36
N LEU A 190 -46.06 48.57 -4.03
CA LEU A 190 -46.73 49.68 -3.33
C LEU A 190 -46.65 49.57 -1.78
N LEU A 191 -46.34 50.72 -1.19
CA LEU A 191 -46.61 51.19 0.18
C LEU A 191 -48.02 50.85 0.76
N LYS A 192 -48.08 50.60 2.09
CA LYS A 192 -48.96 51.18 3.15
C LYS A 192 -49.68 50.18 4.10
N HIS A 193 -49.42 50.43 5.40
CA HIS A 193 -50.32 50.50 6.57
C HIS A 193 -51.07 49.27 7.14
N LYS A 194 -50.70 48.97 8.40
CA LYS A 194 -51.48 48.86 9.66
C LYS A 194 -52.79 48.04 9.76
N PHE A 195 -52.92 47.48 10.99
CA PHE A 195 -54.04 46.85 11.71
C PHE A 195 -54.07 45.32 11.58
N GLN A 196 -54.04 44.53 12.66
CA GLN A 196 -54.49 44.76 14.04
C GLN A 196 -53.40 44.55 15.10
#